data_AF-S6A8H6-F1
#
_entry.id   AF-S6A8H6-F1
#
_cell.length_a   1.000
_cell.length_b   1.000
_cell.length_c   1.000
_cell.angle_alpha   90.00
_cell.angle_beta   90.00
_cell.angle_gamma   90.00
#
_symmetry.space_group_name_H-M   'P 1'
#
loop_
_entity.id
_entity.type
_entity.pdbx_description
1 polymer ?
#
loop_
_entity_poly.entity_id
_entity_poly.type
_entity_poly.pdbx_seq_one_letter_code
_entity_poly.pdbx_strand_id
1 'polypeptide(L)'
;MEKIKSLIKSLHKIVKNSKSGHLPLKERVSLLNAINDTSVIGKLYFECLKKVYPVWAKDFPNNPIMTGIINKADVFLYRQSCDRKEFEALYNDNTNYFESIMGDTGLVGMTALSLCATLGYGTELEIEDYQGEDDNAFDWQDWTPDFYASMAYSGGNPFVGEGNVVRRKEFWDWYLETALQLYTSPDTAVLVLNISTNKPAKSSEFRRNQSYTSDTIREKLEHIVDMTIEDLYNQENDMSFDRIEYNSICLELSGTTTEILFYIKGNAIKLKEMRMWPDENQSDVIDDVKQEMYNQSPEEGAWLESHMVIYPDKSYKINFIYDDYNQLSKTARESDKIKEEFRVYPRSKEFTPQWWQDILGKKAKYLK
;
A
#
# COMPACT_ATOMS: atom_id res chain seq x y z
N MET A 1 34.15 4.77 20.79
CA MET A 1 34.71 5.08 19.45
C MET A 1 35.76 4.06 18.95
N GLU A 2 36.88 3.80 19.66
CA GLU A 2 37.88 2.80 19.18
C GLU A 2 37.32 1.37 19.07
N LYS A 3 36.44 0.97 20.00
CA LYS A 3 35.80 -0.35 19.98
C LYS A 3 34.97 -0.59 18.71
N ILE A 4 34.11 0.35 18.32
CA ILE A 4 33.25 0.21 17.12
C ILE A 4 34.07 0.24 15.83
N LYS A 5 35.11 1.08 15.75
CA LYS A 5 36.04 1.12 14.60
C LYS A 5 36.77 -0.22 14.43
N SER A 6 37.23 -0.80 15.53
CA SER A 6 37.88 -2.12 15.54
C SER A 6 36.91 -3.23 15.10
N LEU A 7 35.67 -3.21 15.61
CA LEU A 7 34.62 -4.14 15.21
C LEU A 7 34.35 -4.03 13.70
N ILE A 8 34.05 -2.84 13.19
CA ILE A 8 33.79 -2.63 11.75
C ILE A 8 34.95 -3.14 10.88
N LYS A 9 36.20 -2.94 11.31
CA LYS A 9 37.37 -3.48 10.60
C LYS A 9 37.42 -5.02 10.60
N SER A 10 36.93 -5.69 11.66
CA SER A 10 36.80 -7.15 11.66
C SER A 10 35.68 -7.60 10.71
N LEU A 11 34.54 -6.88 10.72
CA LEU A 11 33.39 -7.18 9.87
C LEU A 11 33.71 -7.07 8.38
N HIS A 12 34.47 -6.06 7.95
CA HIS A 12 34.97 -5.97 6.56
C HIS A 12 35.78 -7.22 6.15
N LYS A 13 36.57 -7.80 7.06
CA LYS A 13 37.31 -9.04 6.77
C LYS A 13 36.37 -10.23 6.61
N ILE A 14 35.29 -10.29 7.40
CA ILE A 14 34.26 -11.32 7.29
C ILE A 14 33.57 -11.22 5.92
N VAL A 15 33.12 -10.04 5.53
CA VAL A 15 32.50 -9.78 4.21
C VAL A 15 33.45 -10.17 3.07
N LYS A 16 34.72 -9.73 3.14
CA LYS A 16 35.73 -10.04 2.12
C LYS A 16 35.92 -11.55 1.94
N ASN A 17 35.97 -12.31 3.04
CA ASN A 17 36.20 -13.75 3.03
C ASN A 17 34.93 -14.59 2.81
N SER A 18 33.75 -13.96 2.87
CA SER A 18 32.47 -14.63 2.64
C SER A 18 32.37 -15.17 1.21
N LYS A 19 31.96 -16.44 1.07
CA LYS A 19 31.76 -17.08 -0.24
C LYS A 19 30.51 -16.58 -0.95
N SER A 20 29.42 -16.38 -0.22
CA SER A 20 28.17 -15.79 -0.73
C SER A 20 28.21 -14.27 -0.77
N GLY A 21 29.21 -13.66 -0.12
CA GLY A 21 29.29 -12.22 0.08
C GLY A 21 28.34 -11.71 1.17
N HIS A 22 27.63 -12.59 1.88
CA HIS A 22 26.74 -12.26 2.99
C HIS A 22 27.51 -11.83 4.24
N LEU A 23 26.95 -10.87 4.98
CA LEU A 23 27.34 -10.53 6.35
C LEU A 23 26.34 -11.22 7.31
N PRO A 24 26.75 -12.27 8.04
CA PRO A 24 25.84 -13.05 8.88
C PRO A 24 25.08 -12.20 9.90
N LEU A 25 23.83 -12.57 10.18
CA LEU A 25 22.95 -11.86 11.13
C LEU A 25 23.63 -11.62 12.48
N LYS A 26 24.32 -12.61 13.06
CA LYS A 26 25.03 -12.47 14.35
C LYS A 26 26.06 -11.33 14.37
N GLU A 27 26.69 -11.07 13.25
CA GLU A 27 27.70 -10.03 13.11
C GLU A 27 27.04 -8.66 13.00
N ARG A 28 25.87 -8.61 12.34
CA ARG A 28 25.02 -7.41 12.27
C ARG A 28 24.45 -7.09 13.65
N VAL A 29 23.88 -8.06 14.36
CA VAL A 29 23.42 -7.91 15.75
C VAL A 29 24.55 -7.40 16.65
N SER A 30 25.77 -7.96 16.53
CA SER A 30 26.93 -7.48 17.29
C SER A 30 27.28 -6.02 17.01
N LEU A 31 27.16 -5.58 15.74
CA LEU A 31 27.35 -4.17 15.36
C LEU A 31 26.25 -3.28 15.95
N LEU A 32 24.99 -3.68 15.82
CA LEU A 32 23.85 -2.90 16.32
C LEU A 32 23.90 -2.76 17.85
N ASN A 33 24.28 -3.82 18.57
CA ASN A 33 24.55 -3.80 20.00
C ASN A 33 25.73 -2.89 20.38
N ALA A 34 26.73 -2.77 19.51
CA ALA A 34 27.84 -1.84 19.73
C ALA A 34 27.45 -0.37 19.46
N ILE A 35 26.46 -0.12 18.59
CA ILE A 35 25.86 1.20 18.36
C ILE A 35 24.98 1.58 19.55
N ASN A 36 24.09 0.68 19.98
CA ASN A 36 23.17 0.81 21.11
C ASN A 36 22.39 2.15 21.15
N ASP A 37 21.95 2.60 19.97
CA ASP A 37 21.15 3.82 19.80
C ASP A 37 20.12 3.55 18.71
N THR A 38 18.86 3.45 19.11
CA THR A 38 17.74 3.10 18.22
C THR A 38 17.50 4.15 17.14
N SER A 39 17.85 5.41 17.38
CA SER A 39 17.78 6.48 16.37
C SER A 39 18.85 6.28 15.29
N VAL A 40 20.09 5.97 15.70
CA VAL A 40 21.19 5.68 14.77
C VAL A 40 20.90 4.41 13.96
N ILE A 41 20.35 3.38 14.59
CA ILE A 41 19.95 2.12 13.94
C ILE A 41 18.83 2.38 12.92
N GLY A 42 17.79 3.12 13.31
CA GLY A 42 16.70 3.51 12.40
C GLY A 42 17.20 4.31 11.20
N LYS A 43 18.16 5.22 11.39
CA LYS A 43 18.83 5.94 10.29
C LYS A 43 19.62 5.01 9.38
N LEU A 44 20.34 4.03 9.94
CA LEU A 44 21.10 3.05 9.15
C LEU A 44 20.18 2.21 8.26
N TYR A 45 19.06 1.74 8.79
CA TYR A 45 18.05 1.04 8.00
C TYR A 45 17.37 1.94 6.97
N PHE A 46 17.13 3.20 7.29
CA PHE A 46 16.63 4.16 6.32
C PHE A 46 17.61 4.41 5.18
N GLU A 47 18.91 4.52 5.46
CA GLU A 47 19.95 4.60 4.42
C GLU A 47 19.95 3.35 3.53
N CYS A 48 19.68 2.16 4.08
CA CYS A 48 19.53 0.94 3.28
C CYS A 48 18.40 1.06 2.26
N LEU A 49 17.22 1.57 2.67
CA LEU A 49 16.13 1.85 1.74
C LEU A 49 16.56 2.85 0.65
N LYS A 50 17.22 3.94 1.03
CA LYS A 50 17.70 4.94 0.06
C LYS A 50 18.68 4.35 -0.95
N LYS A 51 19.58 3.46 -0.50
CA LYS A 51 20.57 2.80 -1.35
C LYS A 51 19.94 1.98 -2.46
N VAL A 52 18.82 1.33 -2.19
CA VAL A 52 18.14 0.45 -3.15
C VAL A 52 16.94 1.09 -3.84
N TYR A 53 16.49 2.26 -3.41
CA TYR A 53 15.44 3.04 -4.06
C TYR A 53 15.61 3.21 -5.59
N PRO A 54 16.83 3.37 -6.16
CA PRO A 54 16.99 3.43 -7.61
C PRO A 54 16.51 2.18 -8.36
N VAL A 55 16.44 1.01 -7.71
CA VAL A 55 15.84 -0.20 -8.29
C VAL A 55 14.33 -0.02 -8.37
N TRP A 56 13.68 0.44 -7.30
CA TRP A 56 12.25 0.76 -7.27
C TRP A 56 11.86 1.80 -8.31
N ALA A 57 12.59 2.92 -8.37
CA ALA A 57 12.28 4.04 -9.25
C ALA A 57 12.33 3.70 -10.75
N LYS A 58 12.99 2.59 -11.13
CA LYS A 58 12.95 2.10 -12.52
C LYS A 58 11.54 1.70 -12.93
N ASP A 59 10.81 1.01 -12.06
CA ASP A 59 9.47 0.51 -12.31
C ASP A 59 8.38 1.47 -11.79
N PHE A 60 8.66 2.17 -10.70
CA PHE A 60 7.68 2.95 -9.92
C PHE A 60 8.24 4.34 -9.51
N PRO A 61 8.61 5.21 -10.47
CA PRO A 61 9.36 6.45 -10.20
C PRO A 61 8.62 7.45 -9.29
N ASN A 62 7.29 7.52 -9.39
CA ASN A 62 6.46 8.51 -8.68
C ASN A 62 5.50 7.85 -7.68
N ASN A 63 5.78 6.62 -7.26
CA ASN A 63 4.84 5.88 -6.43
C ASN A 63 4.58 6.59 -5.09
N PRO A 64 3.31 6.94 -4.79
CA PRO A 64 2.98 7.78 -3.64
C PRO A 64 3.24 7.09 -2.29
N ILE A 65 3.17 5.76 -2.25
CA ILE A 65 3.36 4.97 -1.03
C ILE A 65 4.84 4.99 -0.65
N MET A 66 5.72 4.58 -1.57
CA MET A 66 7.17 4.56 -1.34
C MET A 66 7.72 5.95 -1.03
N THR A 67 7.28 6.97 -1.78
CA THR A 67 7.72 8.35 -1.53
C THR A 67 7.15 8.89 -0.21
N GLY A 68 5.93 8.52 0.16
CA GLY A 68 5.33 8.81 1.46
C GLY A 68 6.12 8.21 2.63
N ILE A 69 6.50 6.93 2.54
CA ILE A 69 7.33 6.25 3.53
C ILE A 69 8.68 6.95 3.69
N ILE A 70 9.38 7.23 2.57
CA ILE A 70 10.68 7.88 2.61
C ILE A 70 10.60 9.28 3.26
N ASN A 71 9.62 10.09 2.86
CA ASN A 71 9.45 11.43 3.42
C ASN A 71 9.12 11.40 4.93
N LYS A 72 8.25 10.47 5.35
CA LYS A 72 7.92 10.31 6.77
C LYS A 72 9.12 9.80 7.59
N ALA A 73 9.88 8.83 7.07
CA ALA A 73 11.10 8.34 7.70
C ALA A 73 12.15 9.45 7.86
N ASP A 74 12.36 10.29 6.84
CA ASP A 74 13.26 11.43 6.91
C ASP A 74 12.87 12.42 8.02
N VAL A 75 11.59 12.81 8.03
CA VAL A 75 11.05 13.73 9.04
C VAL A 75 11.13 13.11 10.44
N PHE A 76 10.76 11.85 10.61
CA PHE A 76 10.81 11.16 11.90
C PHE A 76 12.24 11.06 12.44
N LEU A 77 13.18 10.57 11.64
CA LEU A 77 14.53 10.24 12.09
C LEU A 77 15.42 11.48 12.28
N TYR A 78 15.23 12.54 11.50
CA TYR A 78 16.08 13.74 11.55
C TYR A 78 15.40 14.95 12.21
N ARG A 79 14.06 14.96 12.35
CA ARG A 79 13.32 16.10 12.93
C ARG A 79 12.41 15.72 14.10
N GLN A 80 12.23 14.42 14.37
CA GLN A 80 11.44 13.88 15.49
C GLN A 80 10.00 14.40 15.58
N SER A 81 9.32 14.55 14.45
CA SER A 81 7.99 15.18 14.39
C SER A 81 6.86 14.28 13.87
N CYS A 82 7.04 12.95 13.88
CA CYS A 82 6.02 11.96 13.49
C CYS A 82 5.77 10.95 14.61
N ASP A 83 4.55 10.41 14.70
CA ASP A 83 4.21 9.35 15.66
C ASP A 83 4.62 7.98 15.09
N ARG A 84 5.15 7.09 15.95
CA ARG A 84 5.47 5.70 15.60
C ARG A 84 4.24 4.96 15.07
N LYS A 85 3.05 5.26 15.59
CA LYS A 85 1.78 4.69 15.12
C LYS A 85 1.51 4.94 13.64
N GLU A 86 2.07 6.02 13.07
CA GLU A 86 1.94 6.26 11.63
C GLU A 86 2.71 5.21 10.81
N PHE A 87 3.85 4.71 11.31
CA PHE A 87 4.60 3.64 10.65
C PHE A 87 3.92 2.28 10.82
N GLU A 88 3.28 2.02 11.96
CA GLU A 88 2.43 0.83 12.13
C GLU A 88 1.28 0.83 11.12
N ALA A 89 0.61 1.97 10.96
CA ALA A 89 -0.45 2.12 9.96
C ALA A 89 0.10 1.95 8.53
N LEU A 90 1.26 2.54 8.21
CA LEU A 90 1.91 2.35 6.91
C LEU A 90 2.28 0.90 6.64
N TYR A 91 2.74 0.16 7.65
CA TYR A 91 3.02 -1.26 7.54
C TYR A 91 1.73 -2.00 7.20
N ASN A 92 0.74 -1.96 8.10
CA ASN A 92 -0.51 -2.71 7.97
C ASN A 92 -1.29 -2.37 6.69
N ASP A 93 -1.41 -1.09 6.35
CA ASP A 93 -2.20 -0.64 5.20
C ASP A 93 -1.51 -0.96 3.85
N ASN A 94 -0.22 -1.33 3.82
CA ASN A 94 0.53 -1.52 2.56
C ASN A 94 1.22 -2.88 2.40
N THR A 95 1.09 -3.79 3.38
CA THR A 95 1.66 -5.15 3.34
C THR A 95 1.31 -5.88 2.05
N ASN A 96 0.02 -6.05 1.76
CA ASN A 96 -0.46 -6.74 0.56
C ASN A 96 0.06 -6.09 -0.74
N TYR A 97 0.13 -4.76 -0.77
CA TYR A 97 0.58 -4.03 -1.95
C TYR A 97 2.03 -4.37 -2.29
N PHE A 98 2.94 -4.29 -1.32
CA PHE A 98 4.36 -4.57 -1.60
C PHE A 98 4.63 -6.07 -1.82
N GLU A 99 3.95 -6.96 -1.10
CA GLU A 99 4.05 -8.42 -1.33
C GLU A 99 3.63 -8.83 -2.74
N SER A 100 2.66 -8.12 -3.31
CA SER A 100 2.20 -8.37 -4.69
C SER A 100 3.22 -7.95 -5.77
N ILE A 101 4.35 -7.34 -5.39
CA ILE A 101 5.42 -6.90 -6.30
C ILE A 101 6.57 -7.90 -6.19
N MET A 102 6.96 -8.46 -7.33
CA MET A 102 7.94 -9.54 -7.40
C MET A 102 9.35 -9.07 -7.82
N GLY A 103 10.35 -9.92 -7.54
CA GLY A 103 11.75 -9.73 -7.94
C GLY A 103 12.46 -8.63 -7.17
N ASP A 104 13.55 -8.10 -7.73
CA ASP A 104 14.40 -7.09 -7.06
C ASP A 104 13.62 -5.84 -6.65
N THR A 105 12.65 -5.41 -7.46
CA THR A 105 11.75 -4.29 -7.13
C THR A 105 10.87 -4.61 -5.92
N GLY A 106 10.37 -5.84 -5.83
CA GLY A 106 9.63 -6.35 -4.68
C GLY A 106 10.46 -6.31 -3.40
N LEU A 107 11.73 -6.74 -3.48
CA LEU A 107 12.64 -6.69 -2.34
C LEU A 107 12.86 -5.27 -1.82
N VAL A 108 12.85 -4.23 -2.68
CA VAL A 108 12.87 -2.83 -2.22
C VAL A 108 11.58 -2.45 -1.49
N GLY A 109 10.43 -2.93 -1.97
CA GLY A 109 9.16 -2.79 -1.26
C GLY A 109 9.21 -3.41 0.13
N MET A 110 9.75 -4.61 0.24
CA MET A 110 9.95 -5.29 1.52
C MET A 110 10.95 -4.57 2.43
N THR A 111 12.02 -3.97 1.89
CA THR A 111 12.90 -3.07 2.66
C THR A 111 12.10 -1.91 3.28
N ALA A 112 11.18 -1.30 2.53
CA ALA A 112 10.36 -0.20 3.02
C ALA A 112 9.34 -0.66 4.08
N LEU A 113 8.71 -1.81 3.90
CA LEU A 113 7.82 -2.41 4.90
C LEU A 113 8.56 -2.76 6.20
N SER A 114 9.68 -3.48 6.09
CA SER A 114 10.51 -3.84 7.24
C SER A 114 11.01 -2.58 7.99
N LEU A 115 11.32 -1.50 7.26
CA LEU A 115 11.62 -0.20 7.88
C LEU A 115 10.42 0.36 8.66
N CYS A 116 9.20 0.29 8.09
CA CYS A 116 8.00 0.73 8.79
C CYS A 116 7.74 -0.09 10.06
N ALA A 117 7.88 -1.41 10.00
CA ALA A 117 7.78 -2.27 11.18
C ALA A 117 8.80 -1.87 12.25
N THR A 118 10.05 -1.66 11.84
CA THR A 118 11.14 -1.25 12.74
C THR A 118 10.88 0.12 13.40
N LEU A 119 10.38 1.11 12.65
CA LEU A 119 10.12 2.45 13.20
C LEU A 119 8.82 2.53 14.02
N GLY A 120 7.84 1.70 13.68
CA GLY A 120 6.54 1.64 14.36
C GLY A 120 6.60 0.83 15.65
N TYR A 121 6.87 -0.47 15.53
CA TYR A 121 6.88 -1.42 16.64
C TYR A 121 8.16 -1.34 17.47
N GLY A 122 9.27 -0.95 16.85
CA GLY A 122 10.55 -0.74 17.51
C GLY A 122 11.70 -1.53 16.88
N THR A 123 12.92 -1.06 17.16
CA THR A 123 14.16 -1.80 16.89
C THR A 123 14.43 -2.67 18.12
N GLU A 124 13.70 -3.77 18.30
CA GLU A 124 14.13 -4.72 19.32
C GLU A 124 15.46 -5.30 18.83
N LEU A 125 16.55 -4.88 19.47
CA LEU A 125 17.90 -5.44 19.28
C LEU A 125 17.94 -6.93 19.66
N GLU A 126 16.88 -7.38 20.33
CA GLU A 126 16.58 -8.73 20.75
C GLU A 126 15.41 -9.20 19.89
N ILE A 127 15.70 -9.86 18.77
CA ILE A 127 14.69 -10.71 18.13
C ILE A 127 14.30 -11.75 19.20
N GLU A 128 13.03 -11.77 19.61
CA GLU A 128 12.53 -12.75 20.59
C GLU A 128 12.95 -14.16 20.12
N ASP A 129 13.52 -14.96 21.03
CA ASP A 129 14.11 -16.28 20.75
C ASP A 129 15.38 -16.36 19.88
N TYR A 130 16.07 -15.25 19.54
CA TYR A 130 17.34 -15.31 18.81
C TYR A 130 18.46 -16.03 19.58
N GLN A 131 18.94 -17.17 19.05
CA GLN A 131 20.02 -17.98 19.64
C GLN A 131 21.30 -17.98 18.80
N GLY A 132 21.44 -17.03 17.85
CA GLY A 132 22.62 -16.90 17.01
C GLY A 132 22.50 -17.50 15.62
N GLU A 133 21.27 -17.83 15.19
CA GLU A 133 20.93 -18.25 13.83
C GLU A 133 21.27 -17.16 12.79
N ASP A 134 21.23 -17.53 11.51
CA ASP A 134 21.34 -16.58 10.39
C ASP A 134 19.96 -16.38 9.74
N ASP A 135 19.84 -15.42 8.82
CA ASP A 135 18.54 -15.00 8.28
C ASP A 135 17.69 -16.14 7.68
N ASN A 136 18.33 -17.21 7.19
CA ASN A 136 17.64 -18.37 6.62
C ASN A 136 16.91 -19.27 7.63
N ALA A 137 17.02 -18.99 8.93
CA ALA A 137 16.26 -19.66 9.97
C ALA A 137 14.91 -19.00 10.25
N PHE A 138 14.70 -17.78 9.73
CA PHE A 138 13.52 -16.97 9.97
C PHE A 138 12.66 -16.87 8.71
N ASP A 139 11.36 -16.68 8.93
CA ASP A 139 10.46 -16.35 7.84
C ASP A 139 10.73 -14.93 7.34
N TRP A 140 10.30 -14.67 6.12
CA TRP A 140 10.58 -13.41 5.45
C TRP A 140 9.98 -12.20 6.20
N GLN A 141 8.89 -12.36 6.97
CA GLN A 141 8.34 -11.27 7.79
C GLN A 141 9.34 -10.73 8.81
N ASP A 142 10.23 -11.56 9.34
CA ASP A 142 11.16 -11.21 10.41
C ASP A 142 12.50 -10.64 9.88
N TRP A 143 12.65 -10.61 8.55
CA TRP A 143 13.87 -10.10 7.93
C TRP A 143 13.99 -8.58 8.08
N THR A 144 15.22 -8.16 8.33
CA THR A 144 15.59 -6.77 8.61
C THR A 144 15.77 -5.93 7.33
N PRO A 145 15.63 -4.59 7.41
CA PRO A 145 15.67 -3.73 6.21
C PRO A 145 16.99 -3.85 5.42
N ASP A 146 18.10 -3.98 6.12
CA ASP A 146 19.43 -4.15 5.54
C ASP A 146 19.59 -5.50 4.83
N PHE A 147 19.02 -6.59 5.35
CA PHE A 147 19.04 -7.89 4.66
C PHE A 147 18.24 -7.84 3.35
N TYR A 148 17.01 -7.32 3.40
CA TYR A 148 16.20 -7.08 2.19
C TYR A 148 16.92 -6.19 1.17
N ALA A 149 17.51 -5.09 1.62
CA ALA A 149 18.26 -4.18 0.76
C ALA A 149 19.49 -4.86 0.16
N SER A 150 20.19 -5.72 0.90
CA SER A 150 21.31 -6.49 0.38
C SER A 150 20.89 -7.40 -0.78
N MET A 151 19.72 -8.03 -0.67
CA MET A 151 19.16 -8.87 -1.73
C MET A 151 18.70 -8.05 -2.92
N ALA A 152 18.02 -6.91 -2.70
CA ALA A 152 17.62 -6.00 -3.76
C ALA A 152 18.82 -5.41 -4.52
N TYR A 153 19.91 -5.09 -3.81
CA TYR A 153 21.11 -4.52 -4.42
C TYR A 153 21.91 -5.55 -5.24
N SER A 154 21.94 -6.80 -4.77
CA SER A 154 22.71 -7.88 -5.40
C SER A 154 21.90 -8.74 -6.37
N GLY A 155 20.57 -8.65 -6.34
CA GLY A 155 19.65 -9.39 -7.21
C GLY A 155 19.36 -10.82 -6.76
N GLY A 156 19.17 -11.05 -5.45
CA GLY A 156 18.67 -12.35 -4.95
C GLY A 156 19.17 -12.77 -3.57
N ASN A 157 18.70 -13.94 -3.13
CA ASN A 157 18.93 -14.49 -1.80
C ASN A 157 20.27 -15.28 -1.70
N PRO A 158 21.17 -14.94 -0.74
CA PRO A 158 22.49 -15.58 -0.64
C PRO A 158 22.45 -17.05 -0.24
N PHE A 159 21.38 -17.50 0.43
CA PHE A 159 21.28 -18.86 0.98
C PHE A 159 20.87 -19.91 -0.05
N VAL A 160 20.34 -19.46 -1.20
CA VAL A 160 20.00 -20.32 -2.34
C VAL A 160 20.91 -20.08 -3.54
N GLY A 161 22.01 -19.35 -3.36
CA GLY A 161 23.02 -19.11 -4.39
C GLY A 161 22.61 -18.10 -5.46
N GLU A 162 21.61 -17.25 -5.19
CA GLU A 162 21.15 -16.22 -6.10
C GLU A 162 21.92 -14.89 -5.94
N GLY A 163 21.79 -14.04 -6.95
CA GLY A 163 22.37 -12.70 -6.96
C GLY A 163 23.88 -12.68 -7.19
N ASN A 164 24.42 -11.46 -7.25
CA ASN A 164 25.82 -11.19 -7.52
C ASN A 164 26.61 -11.05 -6.22
N VAL A 165 27.52 -12.00 -5.96
CA VAL A 165 28.39 -12.04 -4.78
C VAL A 165 29.24 -10.77 -4.62
N VAL A 166 29.77 -10.23 -5.72
CA VAL A 166 30.62 -9.02 -5.68
C VAL A 166 29.78 -7.82 -5.23
N ARG A 167 28.61 -7.62 -5.83
CA ARG A 167 27.69 -6.55 -5.46
C ARG A 167 27.19 -6.70 -4.02
N ARG A 168 26.98 -7.93 -3.55
CA ARG A 168 26.59 -8.17 -2.16
C ARG A 168 27.69 -7.71 -1.19
N LYS A 169 28.97 -8.00 -1.50
CA LYS A 169 30.10 -7.49 -0.72
C LYS A 169 30.18 -5.97 -0.74
N GLU A 170 30.01 -5.35 -1.91
CA GLU A 170 29.96 -3.89 -2.03
C GLU A 170 28.86 -3.26 -1.17
N PHE A 171 27.68 -3.89 -1.11
CA PHE A 171 26.59 -3.44 -0.25
C PHE A 171 27.00 -3.48 1.22
N TRP A 172 27.53 -4.61 1.69
CA TRP A 172 27.91 -4.75 3.10
C TRP A 172 29.11 -3.88 3.49
N ASP A 173 30.08 -3.69 2.60
CA ASP A 173 31.17 -2.74 2.82
C ASP A 173 30.62 -1.31 2.97
N TRP A 174 29.71 -0.89 2.07
CA TRP A 174 29.02 0.40 2.18
C TRP A 174 28.18 0.52 3.46
N TYR A 175 27.48 -0.55 3.86
CA TYR A 175 26.66 -0.58 5.08
C TYR A 175 27.53 -0.34 6.32
N LEU A 176 28.69 -1.00 6.41
CA LEU A 176 29.63 -0.85 7.51
C LEU A 176 30.25 0.57 7.58
N GLU A 177 30.58 1.16 6.43
CA GLU A 177 31.04 2.55 6.35
C GLU A 177 29.95 3.54 6.79
N THR A 178 28.71 3.30 6.33
CA THR A 178 27.53 4.10 6.67
C THR A 178 27.22 4.02 8.17
N ALA A 179 27.32 2.84 8.77
CA ALA A 179 27.14 2.65 10.20
C ALA A 179 28.17 3.46 11.01
N LEU A 180 29.44 3.47 10.59
CA LEU A 180 30.47 4.30 11.24
C LEU A 180 30.19 5.80 11.09
N GLN A 181 29.77 6.23 9.90
CA GLN A 181 29.44 7.62 9.65
C GLN A 181 28.27 8.09 10.52
N LEU A 182 27.16 7.35 10.55
CA LEU A 182 26.00 7.68 11.38
C LEU A 182 26.31 7.61 12.88
N TYR A 183 27.13 6.65 13.31
CA TYR A 183 27.57 6.59 14.71
C TYR A 183 28.41 7.82 15.12
N THR A 184 29.18 8.40 14.19
CA THR A 184 30.05 9.55 14.49
C THR A 184 29.37 10.90 14.21
N SER A 185 28.40 10.96 13.32
CA SER A 185 27.70 12.17 12.88
C SER A 185 26.22 11.87 12.62
N PRO A 186 25.43 11.58 13.68
CA PRO A 186 24.07 11.04 13.55
C PRO A 186 23.08 12.01 12.89
N ASP A 187 23.34 13.31 12.90
CA ASP A 187 22.44 14.33 12.36
C ASP A 187 22.66 14.60 10.87
N THR A 188 23.67 13.97 10.26
CA THR A 188 24.00 14.14 8.84
C THR A 188 23.51 12.95 8.04
N ALA A 189 22.53 13.17 7.16
CA ALA A 189 22.10 12.15 6.20
C ALA A 189 23.26 11.74 5.28
N VAL A 190 23.36 10.44 4.98
CA VAL A 190 24.47 9.91 4.17
C VAL A 190 24.11 9.97 2.68
N LEU A 191 22.92 9.48 2.31
CA LEU A 191 22.38 9.60 0.98
C LEU A 191 21.28 10.68 0.94
N VAL A 192 21.33 11.49 -0.11
CA VAL A 192 20.29 12.48 -0.45
C VAL A 192 19.50 11.93 -1.64
N LEU A 193 18.20 11.71 -1.45
CA LEU A 193 17.29 11.36 -2.54
C LEU A 193 16.55 12.62 -3.02
N ASN A 194 16.63 12.87 -4.32
CA ASN A 194 15.81 13.90 -4.96
C ASN A 194 14.47 13.28 -5.37
N ILE A 195 13.53 13.24 -4.42
CA ILE A 195 12.18 12.72 -4.65
C ILE A 195 11.26 13.89 -5.01
N SER A 196 10.60 13.78 -6.17
CA SER A 196 9.56 14.74 -6.54
C SER A 196 8.31 14.45 -5.74
N THR A 197 7.91 15.36 -4.85
CA THR A 197 6.60 15.31 -4.19
C THR A 197 5.56 15.90 -5.13
N ASN A 198 5.17 15.11 -6.14
CA ASN A 198 4.03 15.49 -6.96
C ASN A 198 2.78 15.32 -6.08
N LYS A 199 2.10 16.43 -5.76
CA LYS A 199 0.72 16.32 -5.29
C LYS A 199 -0.06 15.52 -6.34
N PRO A 200 -0.98 14.62 -5.93
CA PRO A 200 -1.89 14.00 -6.90
C PRO A 200 -2.51 15.14 -7.70
N ALA A 201 -2.28 15.14 -9.01
CA ALA A 201 -2.91 16.11 -9.89
C ALA A 201 -4.41 16.03 -9.64
N LYS A 202 -5.11 17.18 -9.67
CA LYS A 202 -6.58 17.18 -9.68
C LYS A 202 -7.02 16.16 -10.74
N SER A 203 -7.95 15.28 -10.37
CA SER A 203 -8.57 14.36 -11.32
C SER A 203 -8.98 15.16 -12.54
N SER A 204 -8.46 14.78 -13.70
CA SER A 204 -9.03 15.23 -14.95
C SER A 204 -10.45 14.67 -14.99
N GLU A 205 -11.46 15.55 -15.10
CA GLU A 205 -12.81 15.11 -15.42
C GLU A 205 -12.76 14.44 -16.80
N PHE A 206 -12.68 13.11 -16.82
CA PHE A 206 -12.78 12.35 -18.04
C PHE A 206 -14.23 12.41 -18.52
N ARG A 207 -14.44 12.81 -19.76
CA ARG A 207 -15.76 12.69 -20.39
C ARG A 207 -15.94 11.23 -20.78
N ARG A 208 -16.93 10.59 -20.18
CA ARG A 208 -17.25 9.17 -20.33
C ARG A 208 -18.47 8.97 -21.21
N ASN A 209 -18.46 7.93 -22.03
CA ASN A 209 -19.60 7.49 -22.82
C ASN A 209 -20.47 6.49 -22.06
N GLN A 210 -19.94 5.85 -21.02
CA GLN A 210 -20.73 4.99 -20.13
C GLN A 210 -21.91 5.77 -19.52
N SER A 211 -23.07 5.13 -19.51
CA SER A 211 -24.30 5.69 -18.97
C SER A 211 -25.11 4.61 -18.24
N TYR A 212 -25.78 5.01 -17.16
CA TYR A 212 -26.72 4.17 -16.44
C TYR A 212 -28.17 4.27 -16.98
N THR A 213 -28.39 5.05 -18.04
CA THR A 213 -29.74 5.37 -18.54
C THR A 213 -30.33 4.34 -19.50
N SER A 214 -29.61 3.26 -19.84
CA SER A 214 -30.18 2.15 -20.60
C SER A 214 -31.30 1.47 -19.80
N ASP A 215 -32.32 0.95 -20.48
CA ASP A 215 -33.45 0.29 -19.81
C ASP A 215 -33.01 -0.83 -18.87
N THR A 216 -32.08 -1.69 -19.28
CA THR A 216 -31.57 -2.81 -18.46
C THR A 216 -30.92 -2.34 -17.15
N ILE A 217 -29.97 -1.40 -17.21
CA ILE A 217 -29.35 -0.83 -15.99
C ILE A 217 -30.39 -0.12 -15.12
N ARG A 218 -31.32 0.63 -15.74
CA ARG A 218 -32.35 1.36 -15.00
C ARG A 218 -33.30 0.43 -14.26
N GLU A 219 -33.71 -0.68 -14.89
CA GLU A 219 -34.51 -1.74 -14.25
C GLU A 219 -33.79 -2.33 -13.03
N LYS A 220 -32.48 -2.60 -13.14
CA LYS A 220 -31.65 -3.05 -12.00
C LYS A 220 -31.57 -2.02 -10.87
N LEU A 221 -31.38 -0.74 -11.21
CA LEU A 221 -31.35 0.33 -10.21
C LEU A 221 -32.70 0.54 -9.54
N GLU A 222 -33.80 0.47 -10.30
CA GLU A 222 -35.17 0.51 -9.77
C GLU A 222 -35.44 -0.69 -8.85
N HIS A 223 -34.92 -1.87 -9.19
CA HIS A 223 -34.99 -3.04 -8.32
C HIS A 223 -34.25 -2.83 -6.99
N ILE A 224 -33.03 -2.26 -7.01
CA ILE A 224 -32.29 -1.90 -5.79
C ILE A 224 -33.09 -0.91 -4.92
N VAL A 225 -33.75 0.08 -5.54
CA VAL A 225 -34.60 1.03 -4.84
C VAL A 225 -35.75 0.33 -4.13
N ASP A 226 -36.45 -0.57 -4.82
CA ASP A 226 -37.55 -1.34 -4.24
C ASP A 226 -37.07 -2.21 -3.07
N MET A 227 -35.97 -2.96 -3.26
CA MET A 227 -35.40 -3.80 -2.20
C MET A 227 -35.00 -2.98 -0.97
N THR A 228 -34.37 -1.81 -1.18
CA THR A 228 -33.90 -0.94 -0.09
C THR A 228 -35.07 -0.39 0.73
N ILE A 229 -36.16 0.02 0.07
CA ILE A 229 -37.35 0.53 0.74
C ILE A 229 -38.08 -0.59 1.49
N GLU A 230 -38.16 -1.79 0.92
CA GLU A 230 -38.73 -2.95 1.61
C GLU A 230 -37.93 -3.34 2.86
N ASP A 231 -36.60 -3.30 2.80
CA ASP A 231 -35.74 -3.56 3.96
C ASP A 231 -35.96 -2.54 5.09
N LEU A 232 -36.18 -1.27 4.74
CA LEU A 232 -36.53 -0.23 5.71
C LEU A 232 -37.87 -0.53 6.39
N TYR A 233 -38.93 -0.80 5.63
CA TYR A 233 -40.25 -1.05 6.19
C TYR A 233 -40.31 -2.30 7.08
N ASN A 234 -39.47 -3.30 6.79
CA ASN A 234 -39.35 -4.49 7.64
C ASN A 234 -38.69 -4.20 9.00
N GLN A 235 -37.82 -3.19 9.10
CA GLN A 235 -37.13 -2.85 10.36
C GLN A 235 -37.86 -1.77 11.16
N GLU A 236 -38.39 -0.78 10.46
CA GLU A 236 -38.94 0.43 11.03
C GLU A 236 -40.40 0.54 10.55
N ASN A 237 -41.30 -0.12 11.30
CA ASN A 237 -42.75 -0.23 11.03
C ASN A 237 -43.35 1.07 10.45
N ASP A 238 -43.70 1.05 9.15
CA ASP A 238 -44.38 2.13 8.42
C ASP A 238 -43.80 3.53 8.70
N MET A 239 -42.47 3.63 8.77
CA MET A 239 -41.80 4.87 9.08
C MET A 239 -41.68 5.77 7.84
N SER A 240 -42.14 7.02 7.96
CA SER A 240 -41.90 8.05 6.93
C SER A 240 -40.43 8.49 6.97
N PHE A 241 -39.72 8.37 5.85
CA PHE A 241 -38.35 8.85 5.68
C PHE A 241 -38.29 10.09 4.78
N ASP A 242 -37.23 10.89 4.92
CA ASP A 242 -36.95 12.06 4.07
C ASP A 242 -36.18 11.66 2.81
N ARG A 243 -35.16 10.80 2.99
CA ARG A 243 -34.34 10.19 1.93
C ARG A 243 -33.58 8.98 2.48
N ILE A 244 -33.06 8.15 1.57
CA ILE A 244 -32.12 7.07 1.87
C ILE A 244 -30.84 7.33 1.06
N GLU A 245 -29.68 7.23 1.71
CA GLU A 245 -28.36 7.24 1.08
C GLU A 245 -27.88 5.79 1.01
N TYR A 246 -27.74 5.28 -0.21
CA TYR A 246 -27.22 3.96 -0.53
C TYR A 246 -25.83 4.14 -1.15
N ASN A 247 -24.81 3.73 -0.40
CA ASN A 247 -23.41 3.82 -0.80
C ASN A 247 -22.89 2.42 -1.09
N SER A 248 -22.17 2.26 -2.19
CA SER A 248 -21.52 0.99 -2.51
C SER A 248 -20.06 1.19 -2.85
N ILE A 249 -19.24 0.25 -2.39
CA ILE A 249 -17.84 0.09 -2.80
C ILE A 249 -17.78 -1.26 -3.50
N CYS A 250 -17.52 -1.25 -4.80
CA CYS A 250 -17.46 -2.43 -5.63
C CYS A 250 -16.01 -2.60 -6.07
N LEU A 251 -15.24 -3.43 -5.35
CA LEU A 251 -13.84 -3.71 -5.69
C LEU A 251 -13.60 -5.21 -5.64
N GLU A 252 -12.83 -5.74 -6.57
CA GLU A 252 -12.58 -7.19 -6.68
C GLU A 252 -12.12 -7.82 -5.34
N LEU A 253 -11.09 -7.27 -4.69
CA LEU A 253 -10.52 -7.87 -3.47
C LEU A 253 -11.43 -7.77 -2.23
N SER A 254 -12.33 -6.79 -2.17
CA SER A 254 -13.25 -6.65 -1.03
C SER A 254 -14.63 -7.25 -1.29
N GLY A 255 -14.90 -7.67 -2.53
CA GLY A 255 -16.25 -7.81 -3.03
C GLY A 255 -17.01 -6.49 -2.95
N THR A 256 -18.34 -6.59 -3.08
CA THR A 256 -19.23 -5.45 -2.95
C THR A 256 -19.69 -5.27 -1.52
N THR A 257 -19.40 -4.09 -0.98
CA THR A 257 -19.89 -3.65 0.32
C THR A 257 -20.86 -2.50 0.14
N THR A 258 -21.97 -2.55 0.88
CA THR A 258 -23.01 -1.53 0.83
C THR A 258 -23.23 -0.93 2.21
N GLU A 259 -23.41 0.39 2.26
CA GLU A 259 -23.83 1.11 3.46
C GLU A 259 -25.12 1.88 3.14
N ILE A 260 -26.14 1.64 3.95
CA ILE A 260 -27.47 2.24 3.78
C ILE A 260 -27.79 3.10 5.01
N LEU A 261 -28.01 4.39 4.78
CA LEU A 261 -28.38 5.38 5.78
C LEU A 261 -29.73 5.99 5.42
N PHE A 262 -30.73 5.87 6.30
CA PHE A 262 -32.01 6.55 6.11
C PHE A 262 -32.08 7.79 6.99
N TYR A 263 -32.71 8.84 6.47
CA TYR A 263 -32.83 10.13 7.14
C TYR A 263 -34.28 10.41 7.53
N ILE A 264 -34.49 10.79 8.79
CA ILE A 264 -35.81 11.08 9.33
C ILE A 264 -35.77 12.39 10.10
N LYS A 265 -36.51 13.38 9.62
CA LYS A 265 -36.48 14.76 10.15
C LYS A 265 -35.03 15.27 10.28
N GLY A 266 -34.18 14.91 9.32
CA GLY A 266 -32.76 15.25 9.30
C GLY A 266 -31.81 14.39 10.16
N ASN A 267 -32.31 13.40 10.90
CA ASN A 267 -31.44 12.47 11.65
C ASN A 267 -31.08 11.25 10.80
N ALA A 268 -29.78 10.97 10.68
CA ALA A 268 -29.29 9.78 10.00
C ALA A 268 -29.39 8.54 10.91
N ILE A 269 -29.97 7.48 10.39
CA ILE A 269 -30.06 6.17 11.05
C ILE A 269 -29.48 5.13 10.10
N LYS A 270 -28.52 4.35 10.60
CA LYS A 270 -27.87 3.30 9.82
C LYS A 270 -28.69 2.02 9.83
N LEU A 271 -28.95 1.45 8.65
CA LEU A 271 -29.54 0.13 8.52
C LEU A 271 -28.54 -0.90 9.08
N LYS A 272 -28.96 -1.69 10.07
CA LYS A 272 -28.04 -2.56 10.83
C LYS A 272 -27.89 -3.95 10.20
N GLU A 273 -28.96 -4.45 9.60
CA GLU A 273 -28.99 -5.75 8.95
C GLU A 273 -29.67 -5.58 7.59
N MET A 274 -29.23 -6.26 6.54
CA MET A 274 -30.01 -6.36 5.31
C MET A 274 -30.78 -7.66 5.36
N ARG A 275 -32.00 -7.66 4.83
CA ARG A 275 -32.74 -8.92 4.68
C ARG A 275 -31.94 -9.84 3.76
N MET A 276 -31.90 -11.13 4.07
CA MET A 276 -31.50 -12.12 3.09
C MET A 276 -32.61 -12.29 2.05
N TRP A 277 -32.40 -11.74 0.86
CA TRP A 277 -33.31 -11.90 -0.25
C TRP A 277 -33.15 -13.32 -0.84
N PRO A 278 -34.24 -14.07 -1.07
CA PRO A 278 -34.15 -15.49 -1.40
C PRO A 278 -33.55 -15.78 -2.77
N ASP A 279 -33.70 -14.85 -3.72
CA ASP A 279 -33.35 -15.06 -5.12
C ASP A 279 -32.15 -14.23 -5.60
N GLU A 280 -31.91 -13.03 -5.03
CA GLU A 280 -30.87 -12.10 -5.47
C GLU A 280 -30.52 -11.09 -4.37
N ASN A 281 -29.23 -10.83 -4.09
CA ASN A 281 -28.84 -9.80 -3.10
C ASN A 281 -28.61 -8.46 -3.79
N GLN A 282 -28.86 -7.35 -3.07
CA GLN A 282 -28.62 -6.00 -3.58
C GLN A 282 -27.17 -5.77 -4.02
N SER A 283 -26.20 -6.42 -3.36
CA SER A 283 -24.77 -6.39 -3.74
C SER A 283 -24.52 -6.98 -5.12
N ASP A 284 -25.23 -8.05 -5.47
CA ASP A 284 -25.07 -8.75 -6.74
C ASP A 284 -25.67 -7.88 -7.87
N VAL A 285 -26.83 -7.25 -7.61
CA VAL A 285 -27.48 -6.34 -8.57
C VAL A 285 -26.62 -5.12 -8.88
N ILE A 286 -25.99 -4.51 -7.88
CA ILE A 286 -25.15 -3.33 -8.11
C ILE A 286 -23.82 -3.69 -8.80
N ASP A 287 -23.29 -4.89 -8.57
CA ASP A 287 -22.15 -5.42 -9.34
C ASP A 287 -22.52 -5.69 -10.80
N ASP A 288 -23.72 -6.20 -11.07
CA ASP A 288 -24.22 -6.33 -12.43
C ASP A 288 -24.32 -4.97 -13.12
N VAL A 289 -24.79 -3.93 -12.42
CA VAL A 289 -24.78 -2.55 -12.95
C VAL A 289 -23.35 -2.12 -13.30
N LYS A 290 -22.37 -2.41 -12.44
CA LYS A 290 -20.95 -2.13 -12.72
C LYS A 290 -20.49 -2.81 -13.99
N GLN A 291 -20.77 -4.10 -14.11
CA GLN A 291 -20.37 -4.92 -15.25
C GLN A 291 -21.04 -4.45 -16.55
N GLU A 292 -22.34 -4.14 -16.52
CA GLU A 292 -23.06 -3.61 -17.67
C GLU A 292 -22.53 -2.24 -18.10
N MET A 293 -22.26 -1.34 -17.17
CA MET A 293 -21.64 -0.04 -17.48
C MET A 293 -20.24 -0.20 -18.08
N TYR A 294 -19.40 -1.04 -17.49
CA TYR A 294 -18.06 -1.34 -18.02
C TYR A 294 -18.12 -1.90 -19.45
N ASN A 295 -19.07 -2.80 -19.73
CA ASN A 295 -19.24 -3.41 -21.04
C ASN A 295 -19.61 -2.41 -22.15
N GLN A 296 -20.15 -1.23 -21.81
CA GLN A 296 -20.46 -0.18 -22.79
C GLN A 296 -19.19 0.43 -23.39
N SER A 297 -18.15 0.63 -22.57
CA SER A 297 -16.88 1.26 -22.99
C SER A 297 -15.73 0.82 -22.07
N PRO A 298 -15.19 -0.41 -22.25
CA PRO A 298 -14.14 -0.97 -21.38
C PRO A 298 -12.88 -0.10 -21.26
N GLU A 299 -12.52 0.62 -22.31
CA GLU A 299 -11.37 1.53 -22.35
C GLU A 299 -11.46 2.67 -21.34
N GLU A 300 -12.66 3.00 -20.86
CA GLU A 300 -12.90 4.01 -19.83
C GLU A 300 -12.74 3.43 -18.41
N GLY A 301 -12.84 2.10 -18.26
CA GLY A 301 -12.76 1.38 -16.98
C GLY A 301 -14.04 1.39 -16.17
N ALA A 302 -14.08 0.59 -15.10
CA ALA A 302 -15.22 0.53 -14.19
C ALA A 302 -15.14 1.61 -13.10
N TRP A 303 -16.28 1.96 -12.52
CA TRP A 303 -16.33 2.80 -11.32
C TRP A 303 -15.95 1.99 -10.07
N LEU A 304 -15.46 2.69 -9.06
CA LEU A 304 -14.97 2.10 -7.80
C LEU A 304 -16.04 2.17 -6.69
N GLU A 305 -16.76 3.29 -6.64
CA GLU A 305 -17.81 3.53 -5.66
C GLU A 305 -19.04 4.16 -6.32
N SER A 306 -20.22 3.97 -5.74
CA SER A 306 -21.41 4.71 -6.11
C SER A 306 -22.14 5.27 -4.89
N HIS A 307 -22.79 6.42 -5.07
CA HIS A 307 -23.58 7.11 -4.08
C HIS A 307 -24.97 7.41 -4.67
N MET A 308 -25.97 6.68 -4.20
CA MET A 308 -27.36 6.83 -4.60
C MET A 308 -28.18 7.49 -3.48
N VAL A 309 -28.97 8.50 -3.83
CA VAL A 309 -29.96 9.12 -2.95
C VAL A 309 -31.35 8.75 -3.45
N ILE A 310 -32.12 8.06 -2.62
CA ILE A 310 -33.48 7.58 -2.89
C ILE A 310 -34.48 8.45 -2.12
N TYR A 311 -35.57 8.85 -2.77
CA TYR A 311 -36.62 9.69 -2.21
C TYR A 311 -37.92 8.90 -1.94
N PRO A 312 -38.85 9.44 -1.12
CA PRO A 312 -40.08 8.72 -0.75
C PRO A 312 -41.01 8.35 -1.91
N ASP A 313 -40.92 9.08 -3.02
CA ASP A 313 -41.66 8.80 -4.25
C ASP A 313 -40.98 7.76 -5.16
N LYS A 314 -39.95 7.07 -4.62
CA LYS A 314 -39.06 6.12 -5.32
C LYS A 314 -38.19 6.74 -6.41
N SER A 315 -38.23 8.07 -6.60
CA SER A 315 -37.24 8.72 -7.45
C SER A 315 -35.85 8.64 -6.82
N TYR A 316 -34.80 8.66 -7.64
CA TYR A 316 -33.43 8.60 -7.15
C TYR A 316 -32.46 9.44 -7.97
N LYS A 317 -31.31 9.75 -7.37
CA LYS A 317 -30.13 10.30 -8.03
C LYS A 317 -28.94 9.44 -7.69
N ILE A 318 -28.14 9.06 -8.68
CA ILE A 318 -26.93 8.26 -8.47
C ILE A 318 -25.71 8.95 -9.06
N ASN A 319 -24.60 8.88 -8.35
CA ASN A 319 -23.28 9.30 -8.81
C ASN A 319 -22.30 8.13 -8.72
N PHE A 320 -21.50 7.93 -9.76
CA PHE A 320 -20.46 6.90 -9.83
C PHE A 320 -19.07 7.55 -9.77
N ILE A 321 -18.22 7.06 -8.88
CA ILE A 321 -16.88 7.60 -8.63
C ILE A 321 -15.85 6.66 -9.27
N TYR A 322 -15.15 7.17 -10.28
CA TYR A 322 -14.11 6.41 -11.01
C TYR A 322 -12.70 6.79 -10.56
N ASP A 323 -12.43 8.09 -10.37
CA ASP A 323 -11.05 8.62 -10.41
C ASP A 323 -10.74 9.71 -9.38
N ASP A 324 -11.76 10.29 -8.75
CA ASP A 324 -11.54 11.35 -7.77
C ASP A 324 -11.08 10.75 -6.43
N TYR A 325 -9.77 10.75 -6.25
CA TYR A 325 -9.11 10.25 -5.04
C TYR A 325 -9.67 10.84 -3.74
N ASN A 326 -10.17 12.08 -3.76
CA ASN A 326 -10.69 12.71 -2.54
C ASN A 326 -12.14 12.32 -2.23
N GLN A 327 -12.90 11.83 -3.22
CA GLN A 327 -14.25 11.32 -3.01
C GLN A 327 -14.27 9.86 -2.58
N LEU A 328 -13.24 9.08 -2.95
CA LEU A 328 -13.13 7.68 -2.57
C LEU A 328 -13.03 7.49 -1.05
N SER A 329 -13.64 6.44 -0.51
CA SER A 329 -13.46 6.01 0.88
C SER A 329 -11.99 5.62 1.18
N LYS A 330 -11.66 5.37 2.47
CA LYS A 330 -10.33 4.83 2.82
C LYS A 330 -10.11 3.48 2.13
N THR A 331 -11.12 2.62 2.16
CA THR A 331 -11.08 1.27 1.61
C THR A 331 -10.82 1.27 0.11
N ALA A 332 -11.48 2.15 -0.65
CA ALA A 332 -11.22 2.26 -2.10
C ALA A 332 -9.92 2.96 -2.47
N ARG A 333 -9.19 3.51 -1.48
CA ARG A 333 -7.85 4.08 -1.65
C ARG A 333 -6.72 3.10 -1.31
N GLU A 334 -7.04 1.90 -0.85
CA GLU A 334 -6.04 0.86 -0.59
C GLU A 334 -5.42 0.38 -1.91
N SER A 335 -4.09 0.38 -1.96
CA SER A 335 -3.36 0.31 -3.24
C SER A 335 -3.33 -1.10 -3.85
N ASP A 336 -3.40 -2.14 -3.03
CA ASP A 336 -3.62 -3.52 -3.47
C ASP A 336 -4.99 -3.68 -4.13
N LYS A 337 -6.04 -3.11 -3.53
CA LYS A 337 -7.41 -3.13 -4.08
C LYS A 337 -7.48 -2.40 -5.41
N ILE A 338 -6.93 -1.20 -5.48
CA ILE A 338 -6.84 -0.41 -6.72
C ILE A 338 -6.06 -1.15 -7.83
N LYS A 339 -4.98 -1.86 -7.46
CA LYS A 339 -4.18 -2.64 -8.40
C LYS A 339 -4.95 -3.85 -8.93
N GLU A 340 -5.63 -4.58 -8.05
CA GLU A 340 -6.40 -5.74 -8.45
C GLU A 340 -7.64 -5.35 -9.26
N GLU A 341 -8.30 -4.27 -8.88
CA GLU A 341 -9.41 -3.70 -9.62
C GLU A 341 -9.01 -3.38 -11.06
N PHE A 342 -7.84 -2.75 -11.26
CA PHE A 342 -7.29 -2.54 -12.60
C PHE A 342 -6.98 -3.84 -13.36
N ARG A 343 -6.66 -4.93 -12.66
CA ARG A 343 -6.40 -6.23 -13.29
C ARG A 343 -7.67 -6.84 -13.86
N VAL A 344 -8.79 -6.71 -13.16
CA VAL A 344 -10.10 -7.28 -13.54
C VAL A 344 -10.83 -6.37 -14.53
N TYR A 345 -10.83 -5.06 -14.27
CA TYR A 345 -11.41 -4.03 -15.11
C TYR A 345 -10.31 -3.14 -15.70
N PRO A 346 -9.45 -3.67 -16.58
CA PRO A 346 -8.40 -2.89 -17.20
C PRO A 346 -9.01 -1.77 -18.02
N ARG A 347 -8.26 -0.68 -18.13
CA ARG A 347 -8.68 0.49 -18.89
C ARG A 347 -7.52 1.09 -19.64
N SER A 348 -7.83 2.02 -20.53
CA SER A 348 -6.79 2.71 -21.29
C SER A 348 -5.98 3.62 -20.39
N LYS A 349 -4.76 3.96 -20.85
CA LYS A 349 -3.90 4.90 -20.13
C LYS A 349 -4.50 6.31 -20.09
N GLU A 350 -5.25 6.69 -21.12
CA GLU A 350 -5.92 7.99 -21.22
C GLU A 350 -6.98 8.15 -20.14
N PHE A 351 -7.75 7.10 -19.84
CA PHE A 351 -8.77 7.10 -18.79
C PHE A 351 -8.26 6.67 -17.41
N THR A 352 -6.94 6.62 -17.22
CA THR A 352 -6.33 6.35 -15.90
C THR A 352 -5.71 7.64 -15.35
N PRO A 353 -6.14 8.15 -14.19
CA PRO A 353 -5.58 9.35 -13.59
C PRO A 353 -4.14 9.07 -13.11
N GLN A 354 -3.32 10.12 -13.10
CA GLN A 354 -1.88 9.98 -12.83
C GLN A 354 -1.59 9.30 -11.49
N TRP A 355 -2.37 9.59 -10.43
CA TRP A 355 -2.19 8.97 -9.11
C TRP A 355 -2.31 7.44 -9.16
N TRP A 356 -3.21 6.91 -9.99
CA TRP A 356 -3.41 5.48 -10.14
C TRP A 356 -2.31 4.89 -11.04
N GLN A 357 -1.92 5.59 -12.11
CA GLN A 357 -0.76 5.18 -12.92
C GLN A 357 0.53 5.06 -12.09
N ASP A 358 0.73 5.96 -11.13
CA ASP A 358 1.89 5.97 -10.23
C ASP A 358 1.90 4.77 -9.25
N ILE A 359 0.71 4.25 -8.89
CA ILE A 359 0.54 3.00 -8.13
C ILE A 359 0.83 1.78 -9.01
N LEU A 360 0.28 1.74 -10.23
CA LEU A 360 0.45 0.58 -11.12
C LEU A 360 1.87 0.44 -11.69
N GLY A 361 2.59 1.55 -11.83
CA GLY A 361 3.95 1.59 -12.35
C GLY A 361 4.04 1.34 -13.87
N LYS A 362 5.28 1.27 -14.36
CA LYS A 362 5.56 1.20 -15.82
C LYS A 362 5.17 -0.12 -16.48
N LYS A 363 5.01 -1.18 -15.71
CA LYS A 363 4.68 -2.53 -16.20
C LYS A 363 3.17 -2.78 -16.31
N ALA A 364 2.35 -1.78 -15.98
CA ALA A 364 0.90 -1.84 -16.10
C ALA A 364 0.47 -2.14 -17.54
N LYS A 365 -0.51 -3.03 -17.70
CA LYS A 365 -1.04 -3.45 -19.00
C LYS A 365 -2.36 -2.72 -19.26
N TYR A 366 -2.27 -1.54 -19.88
CA TYR A 366 -3.44 -0.76 -20.27
C TYR A 366 -4.14 -1.37 -21.50
N LEU A 367 -5.45 -1.14 -21.60
CA LEU A 367 -6.17 -1.33 -22.86
C LEU A 367 -5.63 -0.35 -23.92
N LYS A 368 -5.67 -0.80 -25.17
CA LYS A 368 -5.15 -0.06 -26.32
C LYS A 368 -6.18 0.85 -26.93
#